data_AF-A0A0G1KSU3-F1
#
_entry.id   AF-A0A0G1KSU3-F1
#
_cell.length_a   1.000
_cell.length_b   1.000
_cell.length_c   1.000
_cell.angle_alpha   90.00
_cell.angle_beta   90.00
_cell.angle_gamma   90.00
#
_symmetry.space_group_name_H-M   'P 1'
#
loop_
_entity.id
_entity.type
_entity.pdbx_description
1 polymer ?
#
loop_
_entity_poly.entity_id
_entity_poly.type
_entity_poly.pdbx_seq_one_letter_code
_entity_poly.pdbx_strand_id
1 'polypeptide(L)'
;MEFKNAGDPNKPLTAEERKLFQRDLDIMLDNFISDVAHNRSIPLEEVRKLADGSSMLGTMALQNKLIDKIGGQTEVKRYLKEKIGEDPEICW
;
A
#
# COMPACT_ATOMS: atom_id res chain seq x y z
N MET A 1 20.38 10.52 26.62
CA MET A 1 20.13 10.87 25.20
C MET A 1 20.65 9.76 24.31
N GLU A 2 20.09 8.54 24.40
CA GLU A 2 20.63 7.37 23.69
C GLU A 2 20.26 7.31 22.19
N PHE A 3 19.15 7.92 21.77
CA PHE A 3 18.65 7.82 20.39
C PHE A 3 18.89 9.07 19.52
N LYS A 4 19.66 10.05 20.02
CA LYS A 4 19.86 11.35 19.33
C LYS A 4 20.57 11.20 17.97
N ASN A 5 21.34 10.13 17.79
CA ASN A 5 22.06 9.82 16.54
C ASN A 5 21.55 8.51 15.89
N ALA A 6 20.33 8.08 16.22
CA ALA A 6 19.72 6.90 15.60
C ALA A 6 19.36 7.21 14.13
N GLY A 7 19.74 6.33 13.21
CA GLY A 7 19.50 6.52 11.77
C GLY A 7 20.54 7.38 11.04
N ASP A 8 21.70 7.66 11.65
CA ASP A 8 22.82 8.29 10.94
C ASP A 8 23.27 7.42 9.75
N PRO A 9 23.21 7.93 8.51
CA PRO A 9 23.52 7.14 7.31
C PRO A 9 25.01 6.79 7.17
N ASN A 10 25.90 7.40 7.96
CA ASN A 10 27.34 7.17 7.89
C ASN A 10 27.81 5.98 8.74
N LYS A 11 26.91 5.34 9.50
CA LYS A 11 27.21 4.18 10.33
C LYS A 11 26.13 3.10 10.20
N PRO A 12 26.46 1.81 10.37
CA PRO A 12 25.44 0.78 10.47
C PRO A 12 24.58 0.96 11.72
N LEU A 13 23.33 0.53 11.66
CA LEU A 13 22.44 0.47 12.82
C LEU A 13 22.97 -0.51 13.88
N THR A 14 22.97 -0.08 15.14
CA THR A 14 23.14 -0.99 16.27
C THR A 14 21.96 -1.97 16.38
N ALA A 15 22.12 -3.04 17.15
CA ALA A 15 21.04 -4.01 17.38
C ALA A 15 19.79 -3.36 18.02
N GLU A 16 19.99 -2.44 18.97
CA GLU A 16 18.90 -1.73 19.65
C GLU A 16 18.19 -0.72 18.73
N GLU A 17 18.94 0.06 17.93
CA GLU A 17 18.34 0.95 16.94
C GLU A 17 17.56 0.16 15.87
N ARG A 18 18.10 -0.98 15.41
CA ARG A 18 17.40 -1.86 14.47
C ARG A 18 16.10 -2.40 15.07
N LYS A 19 16.13 -2.85 16.32
CA LYS A 19 14.94 -3.37 17.01
C LYS A 19 13.88 -2.29 17.20
N LEU A 20 14.30 -1.06 17.51
CA LEU A 20 13.41 0.09 17.60
C LEU A 20 12.71 0.36 16.27
N PHE A 21 13.46 0.48 15.17
CA PHE A 21 12.88 0.73 13.85
C PHE A 21 12.03 -0.44 13.36
N GLN A 22 12.45 -1.67 13.62
CA GLN A 22 11.66 -2.85 13.23
C GLN A 22 10.29 -2.84 13.92
N ARG A 23 10.23 -2.54 15.22
CA ARG A 23 8.97 -2.40 15.95
C ARG A 23 8.04 -1.38 15.29
N ASP A 24 8.57 -0.22 14.94
CA ASP A 24 7.77 0.85 14.35
C ASP A 24 7.27 0.47 12.94
N LEU A 25 8.11 -0.20 12.14
CA LEU A 25 7.73 -0.75 10.83
C LEU A 25 6.66 -1.84 10.94
N ASP A 26 6.78 -2.74 11.92
CA ASP A 26 5.80 -3.80 12.15
C ASP A 26 4.42 -3.22 12.49
N ILE A 27 4.38 -2.19 13.35
CA ILE A 27 3.14 -1.47 13.68
C ILE A 27 2.53 -0.80 12.44
N MET A 28 3.36 -0.13 11.63
CA MET A 28 2.89 0.51 10.40
C MET A 28 2.35 -0.51 9.40
N LEU A 29 3.03 -1.65 9.24
CA LEU A 29 2.62 -2.72 8.35
C LEU A 29 1.29 -3.34 8.79
N ASP A 30 1.13 -3.64 10.08
CA ASP A 30 -0.12 -4.20 10.59
C ASP A 30 -1.31 -3.24 10.41
N ASN A 31 -1.09 -1.93 10.63
CA ASN A 31 -2.11 -0.91 10.36
C ASN A 31 -2.48 -0.88 8.87
N PHE A 32 -1.48 -0.89 7.98
CA PHE A 32 -1.73 -0.90 6.53
C PHE A 32 -2.51 -2.13 6.07
N ILE A 33 -2.14 -3.33 6.56
CA ILE A 33 -2.84 -4.58 6.26
C ILE A 33 -4.31 -4.50 6.74
N SER A 34 -4.53 -3.98 7.95
CA SER A 34 -5.87 -3.79 8.50
C SER A 34 -6.73 -2.83 7.66
N ASP A 35 -6.16 -1.69 7.27
CA ASP A 35 -6.85 -0.70 6.44
C ASP A 35 -7.22 -1.27 5.07
N VAL A 36 -6.30 -1.99 4.42
CA VAL A 36 -6.57 -2.63 3.13
C VAL A 36 -7.67 -3.69 3.27
N ALA A 37 -7.58 -4.54 4.29
CA ALA A 37 -8.58 -5.58 4.58
C ALA A 37 -9.97 -4.98 4.78
N HIS A 38 -10.07 -3.91 5.58
CA HIS A 38 -11.32 -3.21 5.85
C HIS A 38 -11.90 -2.57 4.58
N ASN A 39 -11.12 -1.74 3.89
CA ASN A 39 -11.61 -0.98 2.73
C ASN A 39 -11.96 -1.87 1.52
N ARG A 40 -11.25 -2.99 1.35
CA ARG A 40 -11.51 -3.96 0.26
C ARG A 40 -12.44 -5.09 0.66
N SER A 41 -12.85 -5.16 1.93
CA SER A 41 -13.63 -6.28 2.49
C SER A 41 -12.97 -7.64 2.20
N ILE A 42 -11.64 -7.73 2.37
CA ILE A 42 -10.85 -8.94 2.22
C ILE A 42 -10.50 -9.46 3.63
N PRO A 43 -10.53 -10.77 3.90
CA PRO A 43 -10.07 -11.30 5.18
C PRO A 43 -8.64 -10.87 5.51
N LEU A 44 -8.39 -10.44 6.75
CA LEU A 44 -7.08 -9.95 7.20
C LEU A 44 -5.94 -10.92 6.86
N GLU A 45 -6.16 -12.22 7.06
CA GLU A 45 -5.19 -13.28 6.78
C GLU A 45 -4.89 -13.44 5.28
N GLU A 46 -5.83 -13.12 4.40
CA GLU A 46 -5.58 -13.12 2.96
C GLU A 46 -4.71 -11.92 2.57
N VAL A 47 -5.01 -10.72 3.09
CA VAL A 47 -4.17 -9.54 2.84
C VAL A 47 -2.76 -9.74 3.39
N ARG A 48 -2.61 -10.33 4.57
CA ARG A 48 -1.31 -10.61 5.19
C ARG A 48 -0.44 -11.54 4.33
N LYS A 49 -1.03 -12.52 3.64
CA LYS A 49 -0.30 -13.40 2.70
C LYS A 49 0.24 -12.67 1.46
N LEU A 50 -0.37 -11.54 1.10
CA LEU A 50 0.02 -10.73 -0.05
C LEU A 50 1.00 -9.61 0.32
N ALA A 51 1.12 -9.28 1.60
CA ALA A 51 1.88 -8.13 2.10
C ALA A 51 3.37 -8.45 2.35
N ASP A 52 4.06 -9.04 1.37
CA ASP A 52 5.49 -9.41 1.45
C ASP A 52 6.45 -8.34 0.87
N GLY A 53 5.90 -7.23 0.37
CA GLY A 53 6.65 -6.15 -0.26
C GLY A 53 6.98 -6.36 -1.74
N SER A 54 6.51 -7.46 -2.34
CA SER A 54 6.69 -7.72 -3.76
C SER A 54 5.67 -6.96 -4.64
N SER A 55 6.07 -6.67 -5.88
CA SER A 55 5.18 -6.12 -6.90
C SER A 55 4.32 -7.22 -7.52
N MET A 56 3.09 -6.87 -7.92
CA MET A 56 2.12 -7.80 -8.49
C MET A 56 1.62 -7.32 -9.86
N LEU A 57 1.36 -8.24 -10.78
CA LEU A 57 0.69 -7.94 -12.06
C LEU A 57 -0.75 -7.49 -11.82
N GLY A 58 -1.26 -6.55 -12.63
CA GLY A 58 -2.63 -6.05 -12.49
C GLY A 58 -3.71 -7.15 -12.55
N THR A 59 -3.49 -8.20 -13.35
CA THR A 59 -4.39 -9.37 -13.40
C THR A 59 -4.47 -10.12 -12.08
N MET A 60 -3.34 -10.30 -11.40
CA MET A 60 -3.30 -10.92 -10.08
C MET A 60 -3.93 -9.99 -9.02
N ALA A 61 -3.72 -8.67 -9.12
CA ALA A 61 -4.35 -7.71 -8.21
C ALA A 61 -5.89 -7.77 -8.33
N LEU A 62 -6.41 -7.90 -9.55
CA LEU A 62 -7.83 -8.09 -9.79
C LEU A 62 -8.35 -9.42 -9.20
N GLN A 63 -7.63 -10.52 -9.42
CA GLN A 63 -7.98 -11.84 -8.87
C GLN A 63 -8.00 -11.84 -7.33
N ASN A 64 -7.07 -11.14 -6.70
CA ASN A 64 -7.00 -10.97 -5.25
C ASN A 64 -7.90 -9.83 -4.73
N LYS A 65 -8.77 -9.27 -5.58
CA LYS A 65 -9.71 -8.19 -5.22
C LYS A 65 -9.04 -6.92 -4.68
N LEU A 66 -7.76 -6.70 -4.95
CA LEU A 66 -7.04 -5.48 -4.59
C LEU A 66 -7.44 -4.28 -5.47
N ILE A 67 -7.95 -4.56 -6.67
CA ILE A 67 -8.54 -3.58 -7.58
C ILE A 67 -9.88 -4.08 -8.11
N ASP A 68 -10.72 -3.17 -8.61
CA ASP A 68 -12.05 -3.52 -9.12
C ASP A 68 -12.06 -3.85 -10.61
N LYS A 69 -11.14 -3.24 -11.38
CA LYS A 69 -11.09 -3.39 -12.83
C LYS A 69 -9.72 -3.01 -13.40
N ILE A 70 -9.35 -3.63 -14.51
CA ILE A 70 -8.21 -3.24 -15.35
C ILE A 70 -8.73 -2.45 -16.55
N GLY A 71 -8.08 -1.32 -16.85
CA GLY A 71 -8.41 -0.47 -17.99
C GLY A 71 -7.35 0.59 -18.24
N GLY A 72 -7.35 1.16 -19.44
CA GLY A 72 -6.50 2.29 -19.81
C GLY A 72 -7.18 3.64 -19.56
N GLN A 73 -6.51 4.72 -19.97
CA GLN A 73 -7.00 6.08 -19.74
C GLN A 73 -8.36 6.35 -20.39
N THR A 74 -8.60 5.80 -21.60
CA THR A 74 -9.87 5.97 -22.31
C THR A 74 -11.03 5.31 -21.57
N GLU A 75 -10.82 4.11 -21.02
CA GLU A 75 -11.81 3.42 -20.18
C GLU A 75 -12.10 4.22 -18.91
N VAL A 76 -11.05 4.74 -18.24
CA VAL A 76 -11.20 5.52 -17.01
C VAL A 76 -11.96 6.82 -17.25
N LYS A 77 -11.64 7.56 -18.33
CA LYS A 77 -12.36 8.81 -18.68
C LYS A 77 -13.85 8.56 -18.90
N ARG A 78 -14.18 7.52 -19.65
CA ARG A 78 -15.58 7.12 -19.89
C ARG A 78 -16.28 6.70 -18.61
N TYR A 79 -15.64 5.88 -17.77
CA TYR A 79 -16.17 5.48 -16.48
C TYR A 79 -16.45 6.69 -15.57
N LEU A 80 -15.51 7.63 -15.50
CA LEU A 80 -15.69 8.85 -14.71
C LEU A 80 -16.82 9.71 -15.24
N LYS A 81 -16.89 9.94 -16.57
CA LYS A 81 -18.00 10.66 -17.20
C LYS A 81 -19.37 10.08 -16.85
N GLU A 82 -19.49 8.76 -16.92
CA GLU A 82 -20.72 8.04 -16.54
C GLU A 82 -21.07 8.21 -15.05
N LYS A 83 -20.06 8.31 -14.18
CA LYS A 83 -20.25 8.43 -12.73
C LYS A 83 -20.53 9.85 -12.26
N ILE A 84 -19.90 10.86 -12.87
CA ILE A 84 -19.97 12.25 -12.43
C ILE A 84 -20.91 13.10 -13.28
N GLY A 85 -21.25 12.65 -14.50
CA GLY A 85 -22.16 13.34 -15.42
C GLY A 85 -21.50 14.39 -16.32
N GLU A 86 -20.18 14.60 -16.20
CA GLU A 86 -19.41 15.63 -16.93
C GLU A 86 -18.11 15.04 -17.47
N ASP A 87 -17.49 15.70 -18.46
CA ASP A 87 -16.22 15.24 -19.01
C ASP A 87 -15.07 15.49 -18.02
N PRO A 88 -14.33 14.45 -17.59
CA PRO A 88 -13.26 14.62 -16.61
C PRO A 88 -12.04 15.31 -17.23
N GLU A 89 -11.68 16.46 -16.65
CA GLU A 89 -10.39 17.10 -16.92
C GLU A 89 -9.28 16.39 -16.13
N ILE A 90 -8.21 15.99 -16.82
CA ILE A 90 -7.03 15.37 -16.19
C ILE A 90 -5.92 16.41 -16.15
N CYS A 91 -5.62 16.92 -14.95
CA CYS A 91 -4.49 17.80 -14.71
C CYS A 91 -3.21 16.96 -14.49
N TRP A 92 -2.11 17.39 -15.11
CA TRP A 92 -0.78 16.80 -14.96
C TRP A 92 0.17 17.85 -14.41
#